data_AF-A0A2V8MB97-F1
#
_entry.id   AF-A0A2V8MB97-F1
#
_cell.length_a   1.000
_cell.length_b   1.000
_cell.length_c   1.000
_cell.angle_alpha   90.00
_cell.angle_beta   90.00
_cell.angle_gamma   90.00
#
_symmetry.space_group_name_H-M   'P 1'
#
loop_
_entity.id
_entity.type
_entity.pdbx_description
1 polymer ?
#
loop_
_entity_poly.entity_id
_entity_poly.type
_entity_poly.pdbx_seq_one_letter_code
_entity_poly.pdbx_strand_id
1 'polypeptide(L)'
;MSFVNRAKCVGVLFFAATILYGVPAFGQTADLAGEYANIGHEDAMERAGGPPLGDYLGIPLTQAGRMRAESNDEAIWGLPEFSCRPHPGPYQW
;
A
#
# COMPACT_ATOMS: atom_id res chain seq x y z
N MET A 1 28.39 20.04 57.30
CA MET A 1 29.07 19.20 56.27
C MET A 1 28.01 18.40 55.51
N SER A 2 27.76 18.71 54.23
CA SER A 2 26.87 17.91 53.38
C SER A 2 27.59 16.64 52.95
N PHE A 3 27.03 15.46 53.25
CA PHE A 3 27.54 14.18 52.75
C PHE A 3 27.07 13.99 51.30
N VAL A 4 27.98 14.11 50.34
CA VAL A 4 27.69 13.83 48.93
C VAL A 4 27.54 12.32 48.76
N ASN A 5 26.35 11.88 48.33
CA ASN A 5 26.08 10.47 48.05
C ASN A 5 26.79 10.05 46.76
N ARG A 6 27.93 9.38 46.91
CA ARG A 6 28.80 8.94 45.81
C ARG A 6 28.08 8.12 44.75
N ALA A 7 27.09 7.30 45.13
CA ALA A 7 26.30 6.51 44.18
C ALA A 7 25.44 7.39 43.25
N LYS A 8 24.90 8.50 43.77
CA LYS A 8 24.14 9.46 42.98
C LYS A 8 25.05 10.21 41.99
N CYS A 9 26.25 10.60 42.44
CA CYS A 9 27.22 11.25 41.56
C CYS A 9 27.69 10.35 40.42
N VAL A 10 27.96 9.06 40.70
CA VAL A 10 28.33 8.09 39.66
C VAL A 10 27.20 7.90 38.66
N GLY A 11 25.94 7.78 39.13
CA GLY A 11 24.79 7.68 38.23
C GLY A 11 24.61 8.89 37.32
N VAL A 12 24.77 10.11 37.88
CA VAL A 12 24.69 11.36 37.10
C VAL A 12 25.82 11.45 36.07
N LEU A 13 27.05 11.08 36.45
CA LEU A 13 28.20 11.10 35.54
C LEU A 13 28.06 10.06 34.41
N PHE A 14 27.54 8.87 34.73
CA PHE A 14 27.29 7.84 33.72
C PHE A 14 26.21 8.28 32.73
N PHE A 15 25.12 8.86 33.22
CA PHE A 15 24.05 9.40 32.36
C PHE A 15 24.56 10.55 31.48
N ALA A 16 25.34 11.47 32.04
CA ALA A 16 25.97 12.55 31.28
C ALA A 16 26.93 12.01 30.20
N ALA A 17 27.72 10.98 30.52
CA ALA A 17 28.61 10.33 29.55
C ALA A 17 27.84 9.68 28.40
N THR A 18 26.69 9.04 28.66
CA THR A 18 25.85 8.46 27.60
C THR A 18 25.24 9.51 26.66
N ILE A 19 24.90 10.68 27.18
CA ILE A 19 24.41 11.80 26.35
C ILE A 19 25.53 12.35 25.47
N LEU A 20 26.75 12.47 26.02
CA LEU A 20 27.91 12.97 25.29
C LEU A 20 28.44 11.97 24.23
N TYR A 21 28.17 10.68 24.39
CA TYR A 21 28.56 9.61 23.47
C TYR A 21 27.50 9.34 22.38
N GLY A 22 26.62 10.31 22.08
CA GLY A 22 25.56 10.17 21.08
C GLY A 22 26.11 9.92 19.66
N VAL A 23 26.35 8.66 19.31
CA VAL A 23 26.65 8.22 17.94
C VAL A 23 25.38 8.40 17.11
N PRO A 24 25.42 9.14 15.99
CA PRO A 24 24.25 9.27 15.12
C PRO A 24 23.84 7.88 14.61
N ALA A 25 22.56 7.56 14.71
CA ALA A 25 22.02 6.38 14.07
C ALA A 25 22.06 6.60 12.54
N PHE A 26 22.97 5.92 11.83
CA PHE A 26 23.13 5.98 10.37
C PHE A 26 21.97 5.32 9.59
N GLY A 27 20.74 5.35 10.14
CA GLY A 27 19.55 4.76 9.53
C GLY A 27 18.96 5.58 8.38
N GLN A 28 19.42 6.82 8.16
CA GLN A 28 18.85 7.76 7.17
C GLN A 28 19.52 7.70 5.78
N THR A 29 20.21 6.60 5.44
CA THR A 29 21.11 6.54 4.27
C THR A 29 20.45 6.24 2.92
N ALA A 30 19.14 6.01 2.86
CA ALA A 30 18.46 5.85 1.58
C ALA A 30 17.76 7.16 1.21
N ASP A 31 18.34 7.91 0.26
CA ASP A 31 17.60 8.90 -0.49
C ASP A 31 16.50 8.16 -1.27
N LEU A 32 15.25 8.37 -0.87
CA LEU A 32 14.07 7.81 -1.53
C LEU A 32 13.48 8.77 -2.56
N ALA A 33 14.23 9.80 -2.98
CA ALA A 33 13.82 10.67 -4.06
C ALA A 33 13.99 9.97 -5.41
N GLY A 34 13.04 10.21 -6.32
CA GLY A 34 13.08 9.70 -7.68
C GLY A 34 11.74 9.12 -8.13
N GLU A 35 11.74 8.62 -9.36
CA GLU A 35 10.61 7.88 -9.91
C GLU A 35 10.78 6.40 -9.58
N TYR A 36 9.73 5.80 -9.01
CA TYR A 36 9.69 4.38 -8.72
C TYR A 36 8.90 3.67 -9.80
N ALA A 37 9.48 2.59 -10.33
CA ALA A 37 8.75 1.69 -11.21
C ALA A 37 7.62 1.00 -10.44
N ASN A 38 6.41 1.00 -11.02
CA ASN A 38 5.32 0.16 -10.54
C ASN A 38 5.58 -1.29 -11.00
N ILE A 39 6.32 -2.03 -10.20
CA ILE A 39 6.64 -3.43 -10.47
C ILE A 39 5.49 -4.29 -9.94
N GLY A 40 4.68 -4.81 -10.87
CA GLY A 40 3.70 -5.83 -10.57
C GLY A 40 4.35 -7.19 -10.39
N HIS A 41 4.13 -7.81 -9.24
CA HIS A 41 4.57 -9.19 -8.96
C HIS A 41 3.44 -10.21 -9.15
N GLU A 42 2.26 -9.74 -9.52
CA GLU A 42 1.05 -10.54 -9.77
C GLU A 42 0.87 -10.74 -11.28
N ASP A 43 0.18 -11.82 -11.65
CA ASP A 43 -0.14 -12.13 -13.04
C ASP A 43 -0.95 -10.99 -13.69
N ALA A 44 -0.59 -10.65 -14.92
CA ALA A 44 -1.19 -9.52 -15.63
C ALA A 44 -2.69 -9.67 -15.85
N MET A 45 -3.17 -10.91 -16.02
CA MET A 45 -4.60 -11.21 -16.19
C MET A 45 -5.39 -10.99 -14.89
N GLU A 46 -4.80 -11.28 -13.74
CA GLU A 46 -5.50 -11.16 -12.46
C GLU A 46 -5.41 -9.74 -11.87
N ARG A 47 -4.29 -9.03 -12.10
CA ARG A 47 -4.06 -7.69 -11.55
C ARG A 47 -4.42 -6.55 -12.49
N ALA A 48 -4.14 -6.67 -13.78
CA ALA A 48 -4.22 -5.55 -14.71
C ALA A 48 -5.47 -5.63 -15.59
N GLY A 49 -5.37 -6.31 -16.73
CA GLY A 49 -6.42 -6.30 -17.75
C GLY A 49 -7.69 -7.06 -17.37
N GLY A 50 -7.63 -7.90 -16.35
CA GLY A 50 -8.69 -8.85 -16.03
C GLY A 50 -8.68 -10.07 -16.97
N PRO A 51 -9.50 -11.09 -16.65
CA PRO A 51 -9.76 -12.20 -17.56
C PRO A 51 -10.50 -11.72 -18.82
N PRO A 52 -10.49 -12.52 -19.91
CA PRO A 52 -11.20 -12.17 -21.14
C PRO A 52 -12.69 -11.92 -20.90
N LEU A 53 -13.28 -11.00 -21.67
CA LEU A 53 -14.73 -10.77 -21.64
C LEU A 53 -15.48 -12.10 -21.89
N GLY A 54 -16.46 -12.39 -21.04
CA GLY A 54 -17.24 -13.62 -21.11
C GLY A 54 -16.60 -14.83 -20.44
N ASP A 55 -15.39 -14.71 -19.87
CA ASP A 55 -14.85 -15.74 -19.00
C ASP A 55 -15.50 -15.64 -17.61
N TYR A 56 -16.36 -16.62 -17.32
CA TYR A 56 -17.08 -16.72 -16.05
C TYR A 56 -16.56 -17.89 -15.20
N LEU A 57 -15.36 -18.41 -15.48
CA LEU A 57 -14.80 -19.53 -14.72
C LEU A 57 -14.69 -19.18 -13.24
N GLY A 58 -15.16 -20.08 -12.37
CA GLY A 58 -15.13 -19.89 -10.92
C GLY A 58 -16.21 -18.95 -10.35
N ILE A 59 -16.96 -18.23 -11.20
CA ILE A 59 -18.07 -17.38 -10.74
C ILE A 59 -19.36 -18.22 -10.72
N PRO A 60 -20.05 -18.35 -9.58
CA PRO A 60 -21.31 -19.11 -9.50
C PRO A 60 -22.48 -18.32 -10.10
N LEU A 61 -22.48 -18.15 -11.43
CA LEU A 61 -23.56 -17.46 -12.15
C LEU A 61 -24.73 -18.40 -12.43
N THR A 62 -25.93 -17.91 -12.10
CA THR A 62 -27.18 -18.50 -12.61
C THR A 62 -27.36 -18.18 -14.09
N GLN A 63 -28.28 -18.86 -14.77
CA GLN A 63 -28.60 -18.55 -16.18
C GLN A 63 -29.06 -17.10 -16.36
N ALA A 64 -29.84 -16.57 -15.40
CA ALA A 64 -30.26 -15.16 -15.42
C ALA A 64 -29.07 -14.19 -15.24
N GLY A 65 -28.12 -14.54 -14.36
CA GLY A 65 -26.89 -13.77 -14.17
C GLY A 65 -26.03 -13.72 -15.43
N ARG A 66 -25.88 -14.87 -16.12
CA ARG A 66 -25.16 -14.95 -17.39
C ARG A 66 -25.82 -14.09 -18.48
N MET A 67 -27.13 -14.19 -18.66
CA MET A 67 -27.85 -13.37 -19.64
C MET A 67 -27.69 -11.87 -19.37
N ARG A 68 -27.71 -11.45 -18.09
CA ARG A 68 -27.49 -10.05 -17.72
C ARG A 68 -26.07 -9.59 -18.07
N ALA A 69 -25.07 -10.44 -17.88
CA ALA A 69 -23.69 -10.11 -18.19
C ALA A 69 -23.47 -10.02 -19.71
N GLU A 70 -24.02 -10.96 -20.48
CA GLU A 70 -23.90 -10.99 -21.95
C GLU A 70 -24.72 -9.92 -22.69
N SER A 71 -25.74 -9.35 -22.04
CA SER A 71 -26.57 -8.27 -22.60
C SER A 71 -26.11 -6.87 -22.18
N ASN A 72 -25.09 -6.77 -21.32
CA ASN A 72 -24.53 -5.49 -20.90
C ASN A 72 -23.57 -4.96 -21.96
N ASP A 73 -23.63 -3.66 -22.24
CA ASP A 73 -22.74 -2.98 -23.16
C ASP A 73 -21.68 -2.22 -22.34
N GLU A 74 -20.40 -2.53 -22.54
CA GLU A 74 -19.29 -1.89 -21.84
C GLU A 74 -19.18 -0.39 -22.13
N ALA A 75 -19.79 0.11 -23.22
CA ALA A 75 -19.84 1.52 -23.55
C ALA A 75 -20.47 2.39 -22.44
N ILE A 76 -21.23 1.77 -21.53
CA ILE A 76 -21.83 2.44 -20.37
C ILE A 76 -20.78 3.14 -19.49
N TRP A 77 -19.54 2.66 -19.43
CA TRP A 77 -18.49 3.28 -18.61
C TRP A 77 -17.85 4.51 -19.26
N GLY A 78 -18.01 4.68 -20.58
CA GLY A 78 -17.58 5.87 -21.30
C GLY A 78 -18.56 7.05 -21.21
N LEU A 79 -19.73 6.85 -20.61
CA LEU A 79 -20.78 7.86 -20.51
C LEU A 79 -20.47 8.88 -19.38
N PRO A 80 -20.51 10.19 -19.64
CA PRO A 80 -20.26 11.24 -18.63
C PRO A 80 -21.18 11.14 -17.41
N GLU A 81 -22.42 10.68 -17.62
CA GLU A 81 -23.43 10.52 -16.57
C GLU A 81 -23.03 9.47 -15.53
N PHE A 82 -22.07 8.61 -15.87
CA PHE A 82 -21.69 7.45 -15.08
C PHE A 82 -20.28 7.53 -14.50
N SER A 83 -19.55 8.62 -14.74
CA SER A 83 -18.19 8.84 -14.20
C SER A 83 -18.14 8.83 -12.67
N CYS A 84 -19.21 9.24 -11.99
CA CYS A 84 -19.28 9.26 -10.52
C CYS A 84 -19.67 7.92 -9.89
N ARG A 85 -19.97 6.89 -10.69
CA ARG A 85 -20.28 5.56 -10.16
C ARG A 85 -18.96 4.83 -9.84
N PRO A 86 -18.94 3.96 -8.81
CA PRO A 86 -17.79 3.09 -8.57
C PRO A 86 -17.53 2.23 -9.81
N HIS A 87 -16.32 2.35 -10.38
CA HIS A 87 -15.92 1.49 -11.49
C HIS A 87 -15.61 0.09 -10.95
N PRO A 88 -16.04 -1.00 -11.62
CA PRO A 88 -15.66 -2.34 -11.24
C PRO A 88 -14.14 -2.50 -11.34
N GLY A 89 -13.52 -3.30 -10.45
CA GLY A 89 -12.07 -3.60 -10.41
C GLY A 89 -11.32 -3.61 -11.74
N PRO A 90 -11.78 -4.36 -12.77
CA PRO A 90 -11.09 -4.43 -14.06
C PRO A 90 -11.10 -3.12 -14.89
N TYR A 91 -11.94 -2.14 -14.54
CA TYR A 91 -12.12 -0.86 -15.25
C TYR A 91 -11.67 0.35 -14.40
N GLN A 92 -10.79 0.17 -13.42
CA GLN A 92 -10.38 1.22 -12.47
C GLN A 92 -9.13 2.03 -12.87
N TRP A 93 -8.69 1.93 -14.13
CA TRP A 93 -7.50 2.58 -14.67
C TRP A 93 -7.81 3.35 -15.97
#